data_AF-A0A1I0MSE7-F1
#
_entry.id   AF-A0A1I0MSE7-F1
#
_cell.length_a   1.000
_cell.length_b   1.000
_cell.length_c   1.000
_cell.angle_alpha   90.00
_cell.angle_beta   90.00
_cell.angle_gamma   90.00
#
_symmetry.space_group_name_H-M   'P 1'
#
loop_
_entity.id
_entity.type
_entity.pdbx_description
1 polymer ?
#
loop_
_entity_poly.entity_id
_entity_poly.type
_entity_poly.pdbx_seq_one_letter_code
_entity_poly.pdbx_strand_id
1 'polypeptide(L)'
;MKKNPDQREDHLAPTQIPSSNDNKEVEKAGLTDHELRNRLDMINKYSRTPEESFGIQKIQKEYMEELRKREEVRGKVALNYSMSVEKELLRAPYEQIQLGYESQDQELRDDITAKAKAHYNTNNSLSKDFRESKQPEPSLFKHSFDKAKYERAMDK
;
A
#
# COMPACT_ATOMS: atom_id res chain seq x y z
N MET A 1 57.31 24.75 -8.98
CA MET A 1 56.23 25.34 -8.16
C MET A 1 55.28 26.04 -9.13
N LYS A 2 53.97 25.77 -9.25
CA LYS A 2 52.99 25.00 -8.49
C LYS A 2 51.99 24.37 -9.49
N LYS A 3 51.46 23.20 -9.15
CA LYS A 3 50.23 22.64 -9.74
C LYS A 3 49.05 23.52 -9.33
N ASN A 4 47.98 23.56 -10.13
CA ASN A 4 46.58 23.60 -9.67
C ASN A 4 45.62 23.40 -10.86
N PRO A 5 44.99 22.22 -10.97
CA PRO A 5 43.69 22.06 -11.61
C PRO A 5 42.66 21.73 -10.51
N ASP A 6 41.92 22.70 -9.99
CA ASP A 6 40.74 22.43 -9.16
C ASP A 6 39.52 22.41 -10.10
N GLN A 7 39.12 21.24 -10.58
CA GLN A 7 38.13 20.39 -9.91
C GLN A 7 36.88 21.18 -9.52
N ARG A 8 36.04 21.47 -10.53
CA ARG A 8 34.62 21.67 -10.28
C ARG A 8 34.04 20.30 -9.96
N GLU A 9 34.08 19.92 -8.69
CA GLU A 9 33.30 18.81 -8.19
C GLU A 9 31.83 19.20 -8.33
N ASP A 10 31.13 18.49 -9.22
CA ASP A 10 29.71 18.61 -9.44
C ASP A 10 29.01 18.01 -8.21
N HIS A 11 28.89 18.82 -7.15
CA HIS A 11 28.13 18.44 -5.97
C HIS A 11 26.65 18.57 -6.30
N LEU A 12 26.13 17.63 -7.09
CA LEU A 12 24.74 17.22 -6.98
C LEU A 12 24.58 16.75 -5.53
N ALA A 13 24.14 17.67 -4.67
CA ALA A 13 23.86 17.40 -3.27
C ALA A 13 23.01 16.12 -3.22
N PRO A 14 23.35 15.13 -2.36
CA PRO A 14 22.56 13.92 -2.25
C PRO A 14 21.11 14.33 -1.97
N THR A 15 20.21 14.03 -2.91
CA THR A 15 18.77 14.21 -2.71
C THR A 15 18.42 13.52 -1.42
N GLN A 16 17.94 14.27 -0.43
CA GLN A 16 17.60 13.70 0.87
C GLN A 16 16.60 12.57 0.65
N ILE A 17 17.01 11.35 0.95
CA ILE A 17 16.14 10.19 0.91
C ILE A 17 15.11 10.40 2.02
N PRO A 18 13.80 10.46 1.71
CA PRO A 18 12.80 10.64 2.74
C PRO A 18 12.95 9.53 3.80
N SER A 19 13.10 9.96 5.06
CA SER A 19 13.20 9.10 6.22
C SER A 19 11.98 8.17 6.30
N SER A 20 12.22 6.87 6.48
CA SER A 20 11.21 5.81 6.55
C SER A 20 10.21 5.93 7.72
N ASN A 21 10.31 6.99 8.51
CA ASN A 21 9.51 7.26 9.71
C ASN A 21 8.44 8.33 9.51
N ASP A 22 7.96 8.50 8.27
CA ASP A 22 6.67 9.12 8.03
C ASP A 22 5.57 8.15 8.50
N ASN A 23 5.31 8.12 9.81
CA ASN A 23 4.01 7.79 10.37
C ASN A 23 3.00 8.87 9.94
N LYS A 24 2.88 9.11 8.63
CA LYS A 24 1.75 9.84 8.09
C LYS A 24 0.56 8.94 8.37
N GLU A 25 -0.26 9.34 9.34
CA GLU A 25 -1.65 8.90 9.42
C GLU A 25 -2.13 8.74 7.99
N VAL A 26 -2.55 7.51 7.65
CA VAL A 26 -3.05 7.21 6.32
C VAL A 26 -4.17 8.21 6.07
N GLU A 27 -3.93 9.18 5.19
CA GLU A 27 -4.94 10.19 4.84
C GLU A 27 -6.24 9.44 4.54
N LYS A 28 -7.31 9.80 5.26
CA LYS A 28 -8.62 9.17 5.11
C LYS A 28 -8.95 9.19 3.63
N ALA A 29 -9.00 8.01 3.03
CA ALA A 29 -8.95 7.91 1.58
C ALA A 29 -10.27 8.35 0.94
N GLY A 30 -11.34 8.45 1.74
CA GLY A 30 -12.66 8.87 1.27
C GLY A 30 -13.24 7.91 0.22
N LEU A 31 -12.69 6.69 0.14
CA LEU A 31 -13.03 5.72 -0.89
C LEU A 31 -14.46 5.22 -0.69
N THR A 32 -15.19 5.12 -1.78
CA THR A 32 -16.45 4.36 -1.83
C THR A 32 -16.17 2.85 -1.76
N ASP A 33 -17.19 2.04 -1.43
CA ASP A 33 -17.07 0.57 -1.40
C ASP A 33 -16.58 0.02 -2.76
N HIS A 34 -17.11 0.55 -3.87
CA HIS A 34 -16.70 0.11 -5.20
C HIS A 34 -15.22 0.42 -5.50
N GLU A 35 -14.77 1.63 -5.17
CA GLU A 35 -13.39 2.04 -5.39
C GLU A 35 -12.41 1.24 -4.53
N LEU A 36 -12.78 0.94 -3.27
CA LEU A 36 -11.98 0.08 -2.40
C LEU A 36 -11.83 -1.31 -3.00
N ARG A 37 -12.92 -1.92 -3.46
CA ARG A 37 -12.89 -3.26 -4.08
C ARG A 37 -12.03 -3.27 -5.34
N ASN A 38 -12.16 -2.26 -6.20
CA ASN A 38 -11.32 -2.13 -7.39
C ASN A 38 -9.84 -2.00 -7.01
N ARG A 39 -9.53 -1.25 -5.94
CA ARG A 39 -8.15 -1.10 -5.47
C ARG A 39 -7.59 -2.41 -4.93
N LEU A 40 -8.35 -3.16 -4.14
CA LEU A 40 -7.94 -4.48 -3.65
C LEU A 40 -7.72 -5.46 -4.81
N ASP A 41 -8.61 -5.47 -5.80
CA ASP A 41 -8.49 -6.30 -6.99
C ASP A 41 -7.25 -5.93 -7.83
N MET A 42 -6.97 -4.64 -8.01
CA MET A 42 -5.74 -4.20 -8.66
C MET A 42 -4.49 -4.65 -7.89
N ILE A 43 -4.45 -4.44 -6.56
CA ILE A 43 -3.32 -4.89 -5.74
C ILE A 43 -3.13 -6.40 -5.89
N ASN A 44 -4.21 -7.17 -5.88
CA ASN A 44 -4.16 -8.61 -6.06
C ASN A 44 -3.63 -9.02 -7.44
N LYS A 45 -4.06 -8.34 -8.51
CA LYS A 45 -3.59 -8.57 -9.90
C LYS A 45 -2.09 -8.28 -10.08
N TYR A 46 -1.56 -7.31 -9.34
CA TYR A 46 -0.14 -6.94 -9.39
C TYR A 46 0.73 -7.64 -8.35
N SER A 47 0.16 -8.55 -7.54
CA SER A 47 0.91 -9.43 -6.66
C SER A 47 1.86 -10.30 -7.45
N ARG A 48 3.10 -10.43 -7.00
CA ARG A 48 4.15 -11.21 -7.68
C ARG A 48 4.21 -12.64 -7.17
N THR A 49 3.82 -12.85 -5.92
CA THR A 49 3.83 -14.17 -5.27
C THR A 49 2.41 -14.64 -4.90
N PRO A 50 2.18 -15.96 -4.84
CA PRO A 50 0.92 -16.50 -4.35
C PRO A 50 0.62 -16.06 -2.90
N GLU A 51 1.64 -15.94 -2.06
CA GLU A 51 1.51 -15.50 -0.66
C GLU A 51 0.97 -14.07 -0.57
N GLU A 52 1.48 -13.16 -1.41
CA GLU A 52 0.96 -11.80 -1.53
C GLU A 52 -0.51 -11.77 -1.96
N SER A 53 -0.85 -12.59 -2.96
CA SER A 53 -2.23 -12.71 -3.45
C SER A 53 -3.16 -13.23 -2.36
N PHE A 54 -2.77 -14.28 -1.63
CA PHE A 54 -3.58 -14.83 -0.54
C PHE A 54 -3.78 -13.85 0.61
N GLY A 55 -2.75 -13.06 0.96
CA GLY A 55 -2.86 -12.03 1.98
C GLY A 55 -3.89 -10.97 1.63
N ILE A 56 -3.90 -10.50 0.37
CA ILE A 56 -4.89 -9.52 -0.11
C ILE A 56 -6.29 -10.13 -0.19
N GLN A 57 -6.42 -11.38 -0.65
CA GLN A 57 -7.71 -12.08 -0.67
C GLN A 57 -8.27 -12.27 0.74
N LYS A 58 -7.42 -12.54 1.74
CA LYS A 58 -7.83 -12.63 3.14
C LYS A 58 -8.37 -11.29 3.65
N ILE A 59 -7.67 -10.19 3.38
CA ILE A 59 -8.13 -8.83 3.74
C ILE A 59 -9.47 -8.52 3.07
N GLN A 60 -9.64 -8.87 1.80
CA GLN A 60 -10.91 -8.69 1.09
C GLN A 60 -12.04 -9.52 1.71
N LYS A 61 -11.75 -10.76 2.12
CA LYS A 61 -12.74 -11.61 2.78
C LYS A 61 -13.16 -11.06 4.13
N GLU A 62 -12.20 -10.60 4.95
CA GLU A 62 -12.47 -9.95 6.24
C GLU A 62 -13.38 -8.72 6.06
N TYR A 63 -13.12 -7.90 5.03
CA TYR A 63 -13.98 -6.76 4.71
C TYR A 63 -15.42 -7.17 4.39
N MET A 64 -15.60 -8.18 3.53
CA MET A 64 -16.93 -8.65 3.14
C MET A 64 -17.70 -9.28 4.32
N GLU A 65 -17.00 -10.00 5.21
CA GLU A 65 -17.60 -10.56 6.42
C GLU A 65 -18.06 -9.47 7.38
N GLU A 66 -17.27 -8.42 7.58
CA GLU A 66 -17.65 -7.29 8.43
C GLU A 66 -18.82 -6.49 7.85
N LEU A 67 -18.85 -6.26 6.52
CA LEU A 67 -20.02 -5.64 5.87
C LEU A 67 -21.29 -6.44 6.13
N ARG A 68 -21.24 -7.77 5.96
CA ARG A 68 -22.40 -8.63 6.18
C ARG A 68 -22.88 -8.60 7.64
N LYS A 69 -21.97 -8.59 8.61
CA LYS A 69 -22.33 -8.46 10.04
C LYS A 69 -23.04 -7.13 10.31
N ARG A 70 -22.55 -6.04 9.72
CA ARG A 70 -23.15 -4.71 9.86
C ARG A 70 -24.53 -4.64 9.22
N GLU A 71 -24.72 -5.24 8.04
CA GLU A 71 -26.02 -5.35 7.40
C GLU A 71 -27.05 -6.10 8.27
N GLU A 72 -26.64 -7.18 8.94
CA GLU A 72 -27.52 -7.91 9.85
C GLU A 72 -27.98 -7.04 11.03
N VAL A 73 -27.06 -6.27 11.61
CA VAL A 73 -27.38 -5.32 12.68
C VAL A 73 -28.31 -4.22 12.16
N ARG A 74 -28.05 -3.68 10.98
CA ARG A 74 -28.91 -2.66 10.34
C ARG A 74 -30.32 -3.18 10.09
N GLY A 75 -30.47 -4.43 9.67
CA GLY A 75 -31.78 -5.07 9.51
C GLY A 75 -32.59 -5.08 10.81
N LYS A 76 -31.94 -5.44 11.93
CA LYS A 76 -32.57 -5.40 13.27
C LYS A 76 -32.93 -3.98 13.69
N VAL A 77 -32.05 -3.01 13.45
CA VAL A 77 -32.31 -1.61 13.79
C VAL A 77 -33.44 -1.02 12.94
N ALA A 78 -33.50 -1.33 11.64
CA ALA A 78 -34.58 -0.88 10.76
C ALA A 78 -35.95 -1.42 11.21
N LEU A 79 -36.01 -2.70 11.60
CA LEU A 79 -37.22 -3.29 12.17
C LEU A 79 -37.62 -2.62 13.49
N ASN A 80 -36.65 -2.35 14.37
CA ASN A 80 -36.91 -1.63 15.62
C ASN A 80 -37.39 -0.20 15.37
N TYR A 81 -36.83 0.47 14.35
CA TYR A 81 -37.26 1.80 13.95
C TYR A 81 -38.70 1.78 13.44
N SER A 82 -39.08 0.84 12.57
CA SER A 82 -40.45 0.74 12.06
C SER A 82 -41.46 0.45 13.18
N MET A 83 -41.15 -0.48 14.10
CA MET A 83 -41.99 -0.74 15.28
C MET A 83 -42.12 0.48 16.18
N SER A 84 -41.08 1.31 16.28
CA SER A 84 -41.11 2.55 17.05
C SER A 84 -41.97 3.63 16.39
N VAL A 85 -42.01 3.65 15.04
CA VAL A 85 -42.91 4.53 14.27
C VAL A 85 -44.36 4.16 14.54
N GLU A 86 -44.70 2.87 14.45
CA GLU A 86 -46.06 2.37 14.69
C GLU A 86 -46.55 2.63 16.12
N LYS A 87 -45.64 2.58 17.10
CA LYS A 87 -45.94 2.83 18.51
C LYS A 87 -45.82 4.30 18.93
N GLU A 88 -45.60 5.21 17.98
CA GLU A 88 -45.42 6.65 18.21
C GLU A 88 -44.33 6.99 19.25
N LEU A 89 -43.30 6.14 19.35
CA LEU A 89 -42.20 6.34 20.28
C LEU A 89 -41.26 7.44 19.78
N LEU A 90 -40.69 8.18 20.73
CA LEU A 90 -39.61 9.13 20.48
C LEU A 90 -38.43 8.40 19.81
N ARG A 91 -38.00 8.93 18.67
CA ARG A 91 -36.94 8.35 17.85
C ARG A 91 -36.12 9.46 17.20
N ALA A 92 -34.84 9.17 16.95
CA ALA A 92 -34.01 10.03 16.12
C ALA A 92 -34.54 10.01 14.67
N PRO A 93 -34.31 11.07 13.88
CA PRO A 93 -34.57 11.06 12.45
C PRO A 93 -33.81 9.91 11.77
N TYR A 94 -34.48 9.22 10.84
CA TYR A 94 -33.86 8.09 10.13
C TYR A 94 -32.58 8.49 9.37
N GLU A 95 -32.55 9.69 8.81
CA GLU A 95 -31.38 10.26 8.12
C GLU A 95 -30.15 10.35 9.04
N GLN A 96 -30.35 10.68 10.33
CA GLN A 96 -29.26 10.74 11.29
C GLN A 96 -28.69 9.35 11.58
N ILE A 97 -29.55 8.32 11.61
CA ILE A 97 -29.13 6.92 11.77
C ILE A 97 -28.33 6.48 10.53
N GLN A 98 -28.77 6.83 9.33
CA GLN A 98 -28.06 6.53 8.08
C GLN A 98 -26.70 7.21 8.00
N LEU A 99 -26.59 8.47 8.41
CA LEU A 99 -25.32 9.19 8.46
C LEU A 99 -24.33 8.49 9.40
N GLY A 100 -24.81 8.00 10.55
CA GLY A 100 -24.00 7.21 11.47
C GLY A 100 -23.46 5.93 10.83
N TYR A 101 -24.27 5.23 10.04
CA TYR A 101 -23.83 4.05 9.30
C TYR A 101 -22.77 4.37 8.24
N GLU A 102 -22.93 5.45 7.48
CA GLU A 102 -21.96 5.86 6.47
C GLU A 102 -20.61 6.23 7.11
N SER A 103 -20.62 6.93 8.25
CA SER A 103 -19.41 7.24 9.01
C SER A 103 -18.67 5.97 9.44
N GLN A 104 -19.40 4.99 9.97
CA GLN A 104 -18.83 3.70 10.37
C GLN A 104 -18.27 2.94 9.18
N ASP A 105 -18.96 2.98 8.03
CA ASP A 105 -18.51 2.31 6.81
C ASP A 105 -17.27 2.98 6.23
N GLN A 106 -17.17 4.30 6.31
CA GLN A 106 -15.95 5.00 5.93
C GLN A 106 -14.76 4.60 6.81
N GLU A 107 -14.94 4.51 8.13
CA GLU A 107 -13.89 4.05 9.05
C GLU A 107 -13.42 2.63 8.71
N LEU A 108 -14.35 1.72 8.37
CA LEU A 108 -14.00 0.37 7.93
C LEU A 108 -13.22 0.39 6.62
N ARG A 109 -13.65 1.20 5.64
CA ARG A 109 -12.95 1.32 4.35
C ARG A 109 -11.54 1.88 4.52
N ASP A 110 -11.36 2.85 5.41
CA ASP A 110 -10.07 3.43 5.73
C ASP A 110 -9.14 2.41 6.41
N ASP A 111 -9.63 1.63 7.39
CA ASP A 111 -8.87 0.55 8.05
C ASP A 111 -8.42 -0.54 7.06
N ILE A 112 -9.33 -1.00 6.20
CA ILE A 112 -9.01 -2.01 5.18
C ILE A 112 -8.00 -1.47 4.16
N THR A 113 -8.11 -0.20 3.78
CA THR A 113 -7.14 0.44 2.89
C THR A 113 -5.77 0.51 3.54
N ALA A 114 -5.70 0.87 4.83
CA ALA A 114 -4.45 0.90 5.59
C ALA A 114 -3.82 -0.50 5.68
N LYS A 115 -4.61 -1.54 6.00
CA LYS A 115 -4.17 -2.94 6.04
C LYS A 115 -3.62 -3.42 4.70
N ALA A 116 -4.35 -3.16 3.61
CA ALA A 116 -3.93 -3.55 2.27
C ALA A 116 -2.63 -2.84 1.84
N LYS A 117 -2.53 -1.53 2.12
CA LYS A 117 -1.32 -0.75 1.85
C LYS A 117 -0.13 -1.25 2.66
N ALA A 118 -0.31 -1.52 3.95
CA ALA A 118 0.74 -2.06 4.81
C ALA A 118 1.22 -3.43 4.34
N HIS A 119 0.30 -4.32 3.96
CA HIS A 119 0.63 -5.63 3.41
C HIS A 119 1.42 -5.52 2.09
N TYR A 120 0.96 -4.67 1.17
CA TYR A 120 1.65 -4.43 -0.10
C TYR A 120 3.06 -3.86 0.12
N ASN A 121 3.21 -2.85 0.97
CA ASN A 121 4.50 -2.20 1.23
C ASN A 121 5.52 -3.15 1.89
N THR A 122 5.04 -4.05 2.76
CA THR A 122 5.91 -5.03 3.45
C THR A 122 6.49 -6.05 2.49
N ASN A 123 5.70 -6.46 1.50
CA ASN A 123 6.08 -7.54 0.59
C ASN A 123 6.71 -7.04 -0.72
N ASN A 124 6.31 -5.87 -1.21
CA ASN A 124 6.69 -5.34 -2.51
C ASN A 124 7.69 -4.16 -2.41
N SER A 125 8.65 -4.25 -1.50
CA SER A 125 9.71 -3.24 -1.40
C SER A 125 10.78 -3.51 -2.45
N LEU A 126 11.08 -2.52 -3.31
CA LEU A 126 12.23 -2.55 -4.23
C LEU A 126 13.55 -2.87 -3.51
N SER A 127 13.65 -2.55 -2.21
CA SER A 127 14.82 -2.88 -1.40
C SER A 127 14.97 -4.38 -1.13
N LYS A 128 13.87 -5.14 -1.14
CA LYS A 128 13.87 -6.60 -0.98
C LYS A 128 14.36 -7.27 -2.27
N ASP A 129 13.86 -6.83 -3.43
CA ASP A 129 14.32 -7.26 -4.75
C ASP A 129 15.83 -6.98 -4.94
N PHE A 130 16.32 -5.86 -4.42
CA PHE A 130 17.74 -5.50 -4.48
C PHE A 130 18.64 -6.32 -3.53
N ARG A 131 18.07 -6.89 -2.46
CA ARG A 131 18.78 -7.81 -1.55
C ARG A 131 18.76 -9.24 -2.05
N GLU A 132 17.67 -9.67 -2.69
CA GLU A 132 17.53 -11.01 -3.28
C GLU A 132 18.30 -11.16 -4.60
N SER A 133 18.37 -10.08 -5.40
CA SER A 133 19.37 -10.02 -6.47
C SER A 133 20.75 -9.90 -5.83
N LYS A 134 21.38 -11.05 -5.58
CA LYS A 134 22.81 -11.10 -5.26
C LYS A 134 23.55 -10.30 -6.32
N GLN A 135 23.94 -9.07 -5.98
CA GLN A 135 24.79 -8.29 -6.87
C GLN A 135 26.00 -9.17 -7.22
N PRO A 136 26.38 -9.29 -8.51
CA PRO A 136 27.54 -10.07 -8.86
C PRO A 136 28.72 -9.59 -8.02
N GLU A 137 29.44 -10.53 -7.40
CA GLU A 137 30.65 -10.24 -6.64
C GLU A 137 31.50 -9.20 -7.39
N PRO A 138 31.98 -8.12 -6.74
CA PRO A 138 32.76 -7.07 -7.39
C PRO A 138 33.97 -7.60 -8.18
N SER A 139 34.45 -8.81 -7.84
CA SER A 139 35.51 -9.52 -8.56
C SER A 139 35.14 -9.90 -10.00
N LEU A 140 33.87 -10.21 -10.29
CA LEU A 140 33.39 -10.55 -11.63
C LEU A 140 33.42 -9.35 -12.59
N PHE A 141 33.20 -8.14 -12.07
CA PHE A 141 33.34 -6.92 -12.84
C PHE A 141 34.80 -6.60 -13.15
N LYS A 142 35.74 -6.83 -12.23
CA LYS A 142 37.17 -6.65 -12.49
C LYS A 142 37.69 -7.55 -13.63
N HIS A 143 37.32 -8.83 -13.61
CA HIS A 143 37.76 -9.77 -14.64
C HIS A 143 37.26 -9.43 -16.05
N SER A 144 36.07 -8.81 -16.17
CA SER A 144 35.51 -8.42 -17.47
C SER A 144 36.16 -7.15 -18.04
N PHE A 145 36.55 -6.20 -17.19
CA PHE A 145 37.32 -5.01 -17.63
C PHE A 145 38.76 -5.34 -18.01
N ASP A 146 39.44 -6.22 -17.27
CA ASP A 146 40.82 -6.61 -17.56
C ASP A 146 40.92 -7.47 -18.83
N LYS A 147 39.94 -8.36 -19.05
CA LYS A 147 39.85 -9.16 -20.29
C LYS A 147 39.61 -8.28 -21.52
N ALA A 148 38.71 -7.29 -21.42
CA ALA A 148 38.45 -6.34 -22.52
C ALA A 148 39.64 -5.42 -22.82
N LYS A 149 40.47 -5.09 -21.82
CA LYS A 149 41.75 -4.38 -22.04
C LYS A 149 42.79 -5.25 -22.73
N TYR A 150 42.87 -6.53 -22.39
CA TYR A 150 43.80 -7.49 -23.01
C TYR A 150 43.43 -7.79 -24.46
N GLU A 151 42.15 -7.98 -24.77
CA GLU A 151 41.67 -8.22 -26.14
C GLU A 151 41.97 -7.01 -27.05
N ARG A 152 41.74 -5.77 -26.57
CA ARG A 152 42.11 -4.55 -27.32
C ARG A 152 43.62 -4.34 -27.49
N ALA A 153 44.45 -4.98 -26.68
CA ALA A 153 45.90 -4.89 -26.78
C ALA A 153 46.51 -5.95 -27.74
N MET A 154 45.75 -7.01 -28.05
CA MET A 154 46.16 -8.08 -28.97
C MET A 154 45.69 -7.85 -30.42
N ASP A 155 44.75 -6.92 -30.64
CA ASP A 155 44.26 -6.49 -31.96
C ASP A 155 45.07 -5.32 -32.58
N LYS A 156 46.31 -5.09 -32.11
CA LYS A 156 47.27 -4.13 -32.68
C LYS A 156 48.59 -4.79 -33.01
#